data_AF-A0A923NDU0-F1
#
_entry.id   AF-A0A923NDU0-F1
#
_cell.length_a   1.000
_cell.length_b   1.000
_cell.length_c   1.000
_cell.angle_alpha   90.00
_cell.angle_beta   90.00
_cell.angle_gamma   90.00
#
_symmetry.space_group_name_H-M   'P 1'
#
loop_
_entity.id
_entity.type
_entity.pdbx_description
1 polymer ?
#
loop_
_entity_poly.entity_id
_entity_poly.type
_entity_poly.pdbx_seq_one_letter_code
_entity_poly.pdbx_strand_id
1 'polypeptide(L)'
;MTKIYYTILFALFLVGCNQSVSQTEKDYIKNLEEKNSALEKELQALKNASESQEQASKNSNTFFTIGSTEDEVLEAMGEPTAYLKTAPEAKKFIYGISTVYFYQGKVISYDNLDQNLKVKVSK
;
A
#
# COMPACT_ATOMS: atom_id res chain seq x y z
N MET A 1 -19.75 -68.10 11.80
CA MET A 1 -19.66 -66.77 12.44
C MET A 1 -18.31 -66.09 12.23
N THR A 2 -17.18 -66.82 12.15
CA THR A 2 -15.83 -66.28 11.91
C THR A 2 -15.64 -65.58 10.55
N LYS A 3 -16.26 -66.05 9.47
CA LYS A 3 -16.14 -65.42 8.14
C LYS A 3 -16.68 -63.98 8.07
N ILE A 4 -17.73 -63.67 8.84
CA ILE A 4 -18.33 -62.32 8.90
C ILE A 4 -17.40 -61.34 9.63
N TYR A 5 -16.67 -61.83 10.64
CA TYR A 5 -15.71 -61.03 11.39
C TYR A 5 -14.52 -60.63 10.52
N TYR A 6 -13.99 -61.56 9.70
CA TYR A 6 -12.91 -61.25 8.76
C TYR A 6 -13.34 -60.29 7.64
N THR A 7 -14.58 -60.37 7.16
CA THR A 7 -15.10 -59.43 6.16
C THR A 7 -15.28 -58.02 6.74
N ILE A 8 -15.73 -57.90 7.99
CA ILE A 8 -15.86 -56.60 8.67
C ILE A 8 -14.48 -56.02 9.02
N LEU A 9 -13.54 -56.85 9.47
CA LEU A 9 -12.16 -56.45 9.80
C LEU A 9 -11.36 -56.02 8.55
N PHE A 10 -11.56 -56.69 7.42
CA PHE A 10 -10.95 -56.32 6.14
C PHE A 10 -11.52 -55.01 5.56
N ALA A 11 -12.82 -54.78 5.73
CA ALA A 11 -13.46 -53.53 5.33
C ALA A 11 -12.99 -52.32 6.15
N LEU A 12 -12.73 -52.50 7.45
CA LEU A 12 -12.18 -51.46 8.33
C LEU A 12 -10.72 -51.10 8.01
N PHE A 13 -9.94 -52.04 7.47
CA PHE A 13 -8.52 -51.82 7.16
C PHE A 13 -8.31 -51.06 5.84
N LEU A 14 -9.20 -51.22 4.84
CA LEU A 14 -9.11 -50.53 3.55
C LEU A 14 -9.47 -49.04 3.62
N VAL A 15 -10.18 -48.60 4.66
CA VAL A 15 -10.54 -47.19 4.87
C VAL A 15 -9.38 -46.38 5.50
N GLY A 16 -8.42 -47.06 6.15
CA GLY A 16 -7.37 -46.41 6.95
C GLY A 16 -6.29 -45.65 6.16
N CYS A 17 -6.03 -45.99 4.90
CA CYS A 17 -4.92 -45.40 4.13
C CYS A 17 -5.29 -44.21 3.24
N ASN A 18 -6.58 -43.89 3.06
CA ASN A 18 -7.02 -42.78 2.18
C ASN A 18 -7.36 -41.48 2.96
N GLN A 19 -7.38 -41.54 4.29
CA GLN A 19 -7.77 -40.41 5.14
C GLN A 19 -6.60 -39.48 5.51
N SER A 20 -5.36 -39.96 5.50
CA SER A 20 -4.17 -39.17 5.86
C SER A 20 -3.81 -38.12 4.82
N VAL A 21 -3.87 -38.46 3.52
CA VAL A 21 -3.61 -37.53 2.40
C VAL A 21 -4.67 -36.42 2.35
N SER A 22 -5.94 -36.78 2.57
CA SER A 22 -7.05 -35.81 2.66
C SER A 22 -6.89 -34.85 3.85
N GLN A 23 -6.30 -35.29 4.96
CA GLN A 23 -6.11 -34.45 6.14
C GLN A 23 -5.01 -33.41 5.92
N THR A 24 -3.89 -33.78 5.30
CA THR A 24 -2.79 -32.84 4.99
C THR A 24 -3.20 -31.76 4.00
N GLU A 25 -4.02 -32.10 3.00
CA GLU A 25 -4.57 -31.12 2.06
C GLU A 25 -5.52 -30.14 2.75
N LYS A 26 -6.37 -30.64 3.66
CA LYS A 26 -7.27 -29.78 4.47
C LYS A 26 -6.49 -28.85 5.40
N ASP A 27 -5.43 -29.33 6.03
CA ASP A 27 -4.59 -28.52 6.92
C ASP A 27 -3.85 -27.42 6.15
N TYR A 28 -3.39 -27.73 4.92
CA TYR A 28 -2.78 -26.75 4.03
C TYR A 28 -3.78 -25.67 3.59
N ILE A 29 -4.98 -26.08 3.17
CA ILE A 29 -6.06 -25.16 2.77
C ILE A 29 -6.42 -24.23 3.93
N LYS A 30 -6.61 -24.79 5.13
CA LYS A 30 -6.93 -24.01 6.33
C LYS A 30 -5.84 -22.99 6.67
N ASN A 31 -4.56 -23.39 6.63
CA ASN A 31 -3.46 -22.46 6.88
C ASN A 31 -3.40 -21.34 5.85
N LEU A 32 -3.70 -21.65 4.58
CA LEU A 32 -3.71 -20.68 3.49
C LEU A 32 -4.86 -19.69 3.64
N GLU A 33 -6.06 -20.16 4.02
CA GLU A 33 -7.22 -19.30 4.32
C GLU A 33 -6.96 -18.39 5.52
N GLU A 34 -6.35 -18.90 6.58
CA GLU A 34 -5.97 -18.09 7.75
C GLU A 34 -4.97 -17.00 7.39
N LYS A 35 -3.96 -17.32 6.57
CA LYS A 35 -2.99 -16.32 6.07
C LYS A 35 -3.63 -15.27 5.18
N ASN A 36 -4.53 -15.68 4.28
CA ASN A 36 -5.23 -14.74 3.41
C ASN A 36 -6.17 -13.83 4.23
N SER A 37 -6.84 -14.35 5.25
CA SER A 37 -7.67 -13.53 6.16
C SER A 37 -6.82 -12.56 7.00
N ALA A 38 -5.64 -12.97 7.45
CA ALA A 38 -4.72 -12.08 8.15
C ALA A 38 -4.20 -10.97 7.22
N LEU A 39 -3.83 -11.32 5.99
CA LEU A 39 -3.35 -10.37 4.98
C LEU A 39 -4.44 -9.35 4.62
N GLU A 40 -5.70 -9.77 4.47
CA GLU A 40 -6.83 -8.87 4.22
C GLU A 40 -7.06 -7.89 5.38
N LYS A 41 -6.90 -8.36 6.63
CA LYS A 41 -6.99 -7.48 7.81
C LYS A 41 -5.84 -6.47 7.87
N GLU A 42 -4.62 -6.87 7.54
CA GLU A 42 -3.48 -5.95 7.43
C GLU A 42 -3.71 -4.92 6.33
N LEU A 43 -4.22 -5.35 5.18
CA LEU A 43 -4.56 -4.46 4.07
C LEU A 43 -5.66 -3.47 4.45
N GLN A 44 -6.67 -3.91 5.20
CA GLN A 44 -7.73 -3.05 5.71
C GLN A 44 -7.22 -2.07 6.78
N ALA A 45 -6.32 -2.51 7.67
CA ALA A 45 -5.72 -1.62 8.66
C ALA A 45 -4.84 -0.54 8.02
N LEU A 46 -4.06 -0.91 6.99
CA LEU A 46 -3.28 0.04 6.19
C LEU A 46 -4.18 1.00 5.41
N LYS A 47 -5.28 0.51 4.83
CA LYS A 47 -6.28 1.33 4.13
C LYS A 47 -6.96 2.32 5.07
N ASN A 48 -7.37 1.89 6.26
CA ASN A 48 -7.97 2.79 7.25
C ASN A 48 -6.94 3.80 7.79
N ALA A 49 -5.66 3.42 7.89
CA ALA A 49 -4.57 4.33 8.24
C ALA A 49 -4.28 5.36 7.14
N SER A 50 -4.35 4.97 5.86
CA SER A 50 -4.24 5.90 4.74
C SER A 50 -5.49 6.79 4.60
N GLU A 51 -6.69 6.27 4.85
CA GLU A 51 -7.95 7.03 4.88
C GLU A 51 -7.93 8.10 5.99
N SER A 52 -7.28 7.80 7.13
CA SER A 52 -7.06 8.76 8.22
C SER A 52 -6.07 9.88 7.84
N GLN A 53 -5.26 9.70 6.79
CA GLN A 53 -4.40 10.73 6.20
C GLN A 53 -5.05 11.42 4.99
N GLU A 54 -6.03 10.80 4.32
CA GLU A 54 -6.80 11.39 3.20
C GLU A 54 -7.92 12.35 3.66
N GLN A 55 -8.45 12.21 4.88
CA GLN A 55 -9.59 13.03 5.32
C GLN A 55 -9.24 14.39 5.95
N ALA A 56 -7.95 14.70 6.14
CA ALA A 56 -7.49 16.05 6.53
C ALA A 56 -7.17 16.97 5.33
N SER A 57 -7.09 16.42 4.11
CA SER A 57 -6.71 17.09 2.85
C SER A 57 -7.92 17.62 2.04
N LYS A 58 -9.06 17.87 2.71
CA LYS A 58 -10.23 18.49 2.05
C LYS A 58 -10.29 20.01 2.22
N ASN A 59 -9.14 20.63 2.43
CA ASN A 59 -8.91 22.03 2.10
C ASN A 59 -7.91 22.02 0.96
N SER A 60 -8.38 21.75 -0.26
CA SER A 60 -7.59 21.81 -1.50
C SER A 60 -6.84 23.14 -1.53
N ASN A 61 -5.62 23.15 -1.01
CA ASN A 61 -4.82 24.36 -0.97
C ASN A 61 -4.53 24.69 -2.42
N THR A 62 -5.21 25.71 -2.94
CA THR A 62 -5.12 26.07 -4.37
C THR A 62 -3.70 26.49 -4.74
N PHE A 63 -2.90 26.90 -3.74
CA PHE A 63 -1.54 27.33 -3.90
C PHE A 63 -0.64 26.72 -2.82
N PHE A 64 0.59 26.39 -3.19
CA PHE A 64 1.65 26.09 -2.22
C PHE A 64 2.50 27.33 -1.93
N THR A 65 3.30 27.27 -0.86
CA THR A 65 4.19 28.36 -0.45
C THR A 65 5.59 27.82 -0.10
N ILE A 66 6.55 28.71 0.15
CA ILE A 66 7.83 28.29 0.74
C ILE A 66 7.55 27.67 2.13
N GLY A 67 8.15 26.52 2.41
CA GLY A 67 7.93 25.74 3.63
C GLY A 67 6.83 24.69 3.52
N SER A 68 6.04 24.70 2.43
CA SER A 68 5.04 23.67 2.16
C SER A 68 5.66 22.27 2.05
N THR A 69 4.91 21.23 2.41
CA THR A 69 5.36 19.84 2.29
C THR A 69 5.27 19.33 0.86
N GLU A 70 5.91 18.18 0.59
CA GLU A 70 5.74 17.46 -0.68
C GLU A 70 4.26 17.19 -0.98
N ASP A 71 3.49 16.72 0.01
CA ASP A 71 2.07 16.41 -0.14
C ASP A 71 1.21 17.64 -0.43
N GLU A 72 1.48 18.78 0.24
CA GLU A 72 0.77 20.04 -0.03
C GLU A 72 1.04 20.54 -1.47
N VAL A 73 2.25 20.32 -1.99
CA VAL A 73 2.56 20.65 -3.39
C VAL A 73 1.83 19.71 -4.33
N LEU A 74 1.79 18.40 -4.05
CA LEU A 74 1.05 17.43 -4.86
C LEU A 74 -0.47 17.70 -4.84
N GLU A 75 -1.02 18.14 -3.71
CA GLU A 75 -2.42 18.53 -3.60
C GLU A 75 -2.72 19.77 -4.44
N ALA A 76 -1.84 20.78 -4.41
CA ALA A 76 -2.02 22.00 -5.19
C ALA A 76 -1.81 21.78 -6.70
N MET A 77 -0.75 21.08 -7.07
CA MET A 77 -0.25 20.98 -8.44
C MET A 77 -0.69 19.71 -9.17
N GLY A 78 -0.97 18.63 -8.44
CA GLY A 78 -1.06 17.28 -8.99
C GLY A 78 0.31 16.64 -9.20
N GLU A 79 0.32 15.55 -9.97
CA GLU A 79 1.52 14.77 -10.25
C GLU A 79 2.53 15.59 -11.09
N PRO A 80 3.80 15.69 -10.67
CA PRO A 80 4.86 16.30 -11.46
C PRO A 80 5.21 15.44 -12.67
N THR A 81 5.76 16.09 -13.69
CA THR A 81 6.35 15.43 -14.86
C THR A 81 7.51 14.51 -14.44
N ALA A 82 8.27 14.88 -13.42
CA ALA A 82 9.34 14.04 -12.89
C ALA A 82 9.66 14.33 -11.41
N TYR A 83 10.12 13.28 -10.73
CA TYR A 83 10.67 13.33 -9.38
C TYR A 83 12.18 13.09 -9.42
N LEU A 84 12.98 14.03 -8.90
CA LEU A 84 14.43 13.86 -8.84
C LEU A 84 14.90 13.95 -7.38
N LYS A 85 15.67 12.95 -6.94
CA LYS A 85 16.41 13.01 -5.68
C LYS A 85 17.82 13.53 -5.94
N THR A 86 18.18 14.66 -5.36
CA THR A 86 19.49 15.30 -5.60
C THR A 86 20.47 15.09 -4.46
N ALA A 87 19.99 14.82 -3.25
CA ALA A 87 20.80 14.46 -2.08
C ALA A 87 19.95 13.62 -1.10
N PRO A 88 20.50 13.09 0.02
CA PRO A 88 19.74 12.31 0.98
C PRO A 88 18.44 12.99 1.44
N GLU A 89 18.48 14.30 1.68
CA GLU A 89 17.37 15.12 2.15
C GLU A 89 16.86 16.13 1.11
N ALA A 90 17.43 16.13 -0.10
CA ALA A 90 17.08 17.09 -1.14
C ALA A 90 16.38 16.40 -2.32
N LYS A 91 15.28 17.00 -2.75
CA LYS A 91 14.48 16.52 -3.88
C LYS A 91 14.04 17.69 -4.76
N LYS A 92 13.60 17.37 -5.97
CA LYS A 92 13.01 18.31 -6.92
C LYS A 92 11.77 17.69 -7.55
N PHE A 93 10.70 18.46 -7.65
CA PHE A 93 9.55 18.13 -8.50
C PHE A 93 9.62 19.01 -9.74
N ILE A 94 9.50 18.38 -10.91
CA ILE A 94 9.55 19.05 -12.21
C ILE A 94 8.15 19.10 -12.80
N TYR A 95 7.72 20.30 -13.21
CA TYR A 95 6.44 20.54 -13.88
C TYR A 95 6.72 21.28 -15.20
N GLY A 96 6.84 20.54 -16.31
CA GLY A 96 7.35 21.11 -17.56
C GLY A 96 8.82 21.54 -17.41
N ILE A 97 9.12 22.82 -17.63
CA ILE A 97 10.44 23.41 -17.33
C ILE A 97 10.49 24.17 -15.99
N SER A 98 9.37 24.24 -15.27
CA SER A 98 9.37 24.75 -13.89
C SER A 98 9.83 23.68 -12.89
N THR A 99 10.46 24.11 -11.80
CA THR A 99 11.04 23.22 -10.79
C THR A 99 10.69 23.70 -9.39
N VAL A 100 10.26 22.79 -8.51
CA VAL A 100 10.11 23.03 -7.07
C VAL A 100 11.22 22.28 -6.33
N TYR A 101 11.95 22.97 -5.46
CA TYR A 101 13.08 22.43 -4.74
C TYR A 101 12.70 22.15 -3.29
N PHE A 102 13.06 20.97 -2.81
CA PHE A 102 12.79 20.50 -1.46
C PHE A 102 14.08 20.23 -0.71
N TYR A 103 14.06 20.56 0.58
CA TYR A 103 15.05 20.12 1.55
C TYR A 103 14.33 19.70 2.84
N GLN A 104 14.68 18.54 3.37
CA GLN A 104 14.03 17.96 4.56
C GLN A 104 12.48 17.90 4.43
N GLY A 105 12.01 17.56 3.23
CA GLY A 105 10.57 17.41 2.93
C GLY A 105 9.80 18.73 2.82
N LYS A 106 10.47 19.89 2.79
CA LYS A 106 9.85 21.21 2.67
C LYS A 106 10.33 21.98 1.46
N VAL A 107 9.45 22.75 0.83
CA VAL A 107 9.79 23.66 -0.26
C VAL A 107 10.75 24.73 0.24
N ILE A 108 11.93 24.80 -0.37
CA ILE A 108 12.95 25.82 -0.07
C ILE A 108 13.05 26.90 -1.14
N SER A 109 12.75 26.56 -2.40
CA SER A 109 12.76 27.47 -3.54
C SER A 109 11.99 26.90 -4.72
N TYR A 110 11.77 27.70 -5.75
CA TYR A 110 11.16 27.27 -7.00
C TYR A 110 11.66 28.13 -8.16
N ASP A 111 11.67 27.54 -9.36
CA ASP A 111 11.83 28.21 -10.64
C ASP A 111 10.51 28.08 -11.41
N ASN A 112 9.84 29.19 -11.72
CA ASN A 112 8.54 29.19 -12.40
C ASN A 112 8.66 29.62 -13.86
N LEU A 113 9.56 28.97 -14.62
CA LEU A 113 9.89 29.36 -15.99
C LEU A 113 8.69 29.25 -16.95
N ASP A 114 7.83 28.25 -16.75
CA ASP A 114 6.59 28.06 -17.53
C ASP A 114 5.40 28.88 -17.02
N GLN A 115 5.55 29.60 -15.91
CA GLN A 115 4.45 30.31 -15.24
C GLN A 115 3.26 29.39 -14.88
N ASN A 116 3.51 28.08 -14.69
CA ASN A 116 2.51 27.05 -14.40
C ASN A 116 2.41 26.71 -12.91
N LEU A 117 3.38 27.12 -12.08
CA LEU A 117 3.36 26.83 -10.65
C LEU A 117 2.26 27.64 -9.94
N LYS A 118 1.36 26.93 -9.24
CA LYS A 118 0.38 27.52 -8.32
C LYS A 118 1.06 27.89 -7.00
N VAL A 119 1.96 28.87 -7.05
CA VAL A 119 2.71 29.34 -5.88
C VAL A 119 2.18 30.69 -5.40
N LYS A 120 2.10 30.89 -4.09
CA LYS A 120 1.79 32.17 -3.47
C LYS A 120 2.98 32.66 -2.66
N VAL A 121 3.44 33.87 -2.94
CA VAL A 121 4.43 34.54 -2.10
C VAL A 121 3.69 35.18 -0.92
N SER A 122 3.98 34.73 0.30
CA SER A 122 3.53 35.41 1.51
C SER A 122 4.18 36.80 1.57
N LYS A 123 3.35 37.83 1.71
CA LYS A 123 3.75 39.24 1.78
C LYS A 123 4.42 39.58 3.10
#